data_AF-A0A7G2TBA9-F1
#
_entry.id   AF-A0A7G2TBA9-F1
#
_cell.length_a   1.000
_cell.length_b   1.000
_cell.length_c   1.000
_cell.angle_alpha   90.00
_cell.angle_beta   90.00
_cell.angle_gamma   90.00
#
_symmetry.space_group_name_H-M   'P 1'
#
loop_
_entity.id
_entity.type
_entity.pdbx_description
1 polymer ?
#
loop_
_entity_poly.entity_id
_entity_poly.type
_entity_poly.pdbx_seq_one_letter_code
_entity_poly.pdbx_strand_id
1 'polypeptide(L)'
;MVDITHKINTLRTATAQATVSVSKQETIDALQRNAVPKGNVFEMAKTAGLFAVKNTHTSIPDCHPLPVEYTAVDYRIEGLDIFIEITVKTVYKTGVEVEAMHGASVIALTMYDMLKPIDKGIEINNVKLLHKKGGKSSFKDQNPSRLSAHIIVCSDSISEGKKEDKAGKAIMEKLQASDVQIQGYEIIPDDLQTIRNKAIELSDTVNLLIYTGGTGLSMRDVTPEALEPILERRIPGVEEAIRKYGQDRMPYAMLSRSVAGTLGNCLVLALPGSTNGAKESMDAVFPHLLHVFKILRGAQHNADE
;
A
#
# COMPACT_ATOMS: atom_id res chain seq x y z
N MET A 1 7.72 -17.11 -4.63
CA MET A 1 7.19 -15.74 -4.81
C MET A 1 6.20 -15.38 -3.71
N VAL A 2 6.22 -14.15 -3.20
CA VAL A 2 5.29 -13.67 -2.17
C VAL A 2 3.96 -13.26 -2.80
N ASP A 3 2.84 -13.75 -2.29
CA ASP A 3 1.51 -13.33 -2.75
C ASP A 3 1.22 -11.87 -2.38
N ILE A 4 1.02 -11.04 -3.40
CA ILE A 4 0.69 -9.62 -3.29
C ILE A 4 -0.71 -9.28 -3.80
N THR A 5 -1.54 -10.28 -4.15
CA THR A 5 -2.88 -10.07 -4.71
C THR A 5 -3.75 -9.19 -3.82
N HIS A 6 -3.67 -9.37 -2.50
CA HIS A 6 -4.42 -8.63 -1.49
C HIS A 6 -3.91 -7.19 -1.24
N LYS A 7 -2.73 -6.82 -1.75
CA LYS A 7 -2.16 -5.48 -1.51
C LYS A 7 -2.75 -4.44 -2.47
N ILE A 8 -2.84 -3.19 -2.00
CA ILE A 8 -3.22 -2.03 -2.82
C ILE A 8 -2.00 -1.42 -3.53
N ASN A 9 -2.26 -0.69 -4.62
CA ASN A 9 -1.24 0.10 -5.31
C ASN A 9 -0.89 1.34 -4.49
N THR A 10 0.41 1.62 -4.36
CA THR A 10 0.94 2.82 -3.69
C THR A 10 2.18 3.29 -4.42
N LEU A 11 2.56 4.56 -4.26
CA LEU A 11 3.84 5.03 -4.75
C LEU A 11 4.98 4.30 -4.04
N ARG A 12 5.90 3.76 -4.83
CA ARG A 12 7.10 3.06 -4.38
C ARG A 12 8.32 3.78 -4.92
N THR A 13 9.32 3.93 -4.08
CA THR A 13 10.60 4.54 -4.47
C THR A 13 11.72 3.79 -3.78
N ALA A 14 12.76 3.48 -4.53
CA ALA A 14 14.00 2.95 -3.99
C ALA A 14 15.18 3.65 -4.65
N THR A 15 16.20 3.96 -3.85
CA THR A 15 17.50 4.44 -4.33
C THR A 15 18.55 3.43 -3.90
N ALA A 16 19.30 2.90 -4.86
CA ALA A 16 20.42 2.00 -4.62
C ALA A 16 21.72 2.65 -5.10
N GLN A 17 22.84 2.18 -4.55
CA GLN A 17 24.16 2.65 -4.90
C GLN A 17 25.08 1.47 -5.20
N ALA A 18 25.91 1.63 -6.23
CA ALA A 18 27.11 0.82 -6.46
C ALA A 18 28.35 1.72 -6.44
N THR A 19 29.51 1.18 -6.07
CA THR A 19 30.80 1.90 -6.16
C THR A 19 31.75 1.13 -7.08
N VAL A 20 32.35 1.83 -8.04
CA VAL A 20 33.43 1.34 -8.89
C VAL A 20 34.70 2.11 -8.55
N SER A 21 35.73 1.41 -8.08
CA SER A 21 37.05 1.99 -7.84
C SER A 21 37.95 1.70 -9.04
N VAL A 22 38.67 2.72 -9.51
CA VAL A 22 39.70 2.57 -10.54
C VAL A 22 41.09 2.61 -9.90
N SER A 23 42.13 2.15 -10.60
CA SER A 23 43.49 2.11 -10.03
C SER A 23 44.35 3.32 -10.42
N LYS A 24 43.87 4.14 -11.37
CA LYS A 24 44.66 5.20 -12.00
C LYS A 24 43.86 6.51 -12.15
N GLN A 25 44.51 7.64 -11.92
CA GLN A 25 43.92 8.96 -12.14
C GLN A 25 43.63 9.19 -13.62
N GLU A 26 44.47 8.67 -14.51
CA GLU A 26 44.28 8.78 -15.97
C GLU A 26 42.96 8.15 -16.44
N THR A 27 42.46 7.14 -15.72
CA THR A 27 41.16 6.51 -15.99
C THR A 27 40.00 7.46 -15.69
N ILE A 28 40.07 8.17 -14.54
CA ILE A 28 39.09 9.21 -14.18
C ILE A 28 39.14 10.36 -15.18
N ASP A 29 40.34 10.81 -15.55
CA ASP A 29 40.49 11.92 -16.48
C ASP A 29 39.97 11.55 -17.88
N ALA A 30 40.16 10.29 -18.31
CA ALA A 30 39.62 9.77 -19.57
C ALA A 30 38.09 9.67 -19.54
N LEU A 31 37.50 9.27 -18.41
CA LEU A 31 36.05 9.28 -18.19
C LEU A 31 35.48 10.69 -18.33
N GLN A 32 36.03 11.66 -17.61
CA GLN A 32 35.55 13.04 -17.60
C GLN A 32 35.67 13.72 -18.98
N ARG A 33 36.70 13.37 -19.75
CA ARG A 33 36.93 13.89 -21.11
C ARG A 33 36.26 13.07 -22.22
N ASN A 34 35.52 12.02 -21.88
CA ASN A 34 34.93 11.07 -22.84
C ASN A 34 35.97 10.47 -23.82
N ALA A 35 37.17 10.17 -23.33
CA ALA A 35 38.30 9.67 -24.12
C ALA A 35 38.53 8.14 -24.02
N VAL A 36 37.57 7.41 -23.42
CA VAL A 36 37.66 5.94 -23.32
C VAL A 36 37.44 5.32 -24.71
N PRO A 37 38.28 4.37 -25.18
CA PRO A 37 38.19 3.81 -26.53
C PRO A 37 36.84 3.18 -26.89
N LYS A 38 36.12 2.68 -25.88
CA LYS A 38 34.79 2.06 -26.03
C LYS A 38 33.63 3.08 -26.10
N GLY A 39 33.93 4.38 -26.08
CA GLY A 39 32.94 5.46 -26.16
C GLY A 39 32.55 6.05 -24.81
N ASN A 40 31.39 6.72 -24.77
CA ASN A 40 30.89 7.38 -23.56
C ASN A 40 30.42 6.34 -22.53
N VAL A 41 31.21 6.17 -21.47
CA VAL A 41 30.97 5.16 -20.42
C VAL A 41 29.70 5.45 -19.63
N PHE A 42 29.46 6.72 -19.27
CA PHE A 42 28.29 7.09 -18.46
C PHE A 42 26.99 6.83 -19.21
N GLU A 43 26.89 7.25 -20.47
CA GLU A 43 25.66 7.05 -21.27
C GLU A 43 25.40 5.58 -21.57
N MET A 44 26.45 4.81 -21.90
CA MET A 44 26.30 3.38 -22.17
C MET A 44 25.94 2.59 -20.91
N ALA A 45 26.61 2.86 -19.79
CA ALA A 45 26.32 2.20 -18.52
C ALA A 45 24.93 2.55 -18.01
N LYS A 46 24.51 3.82 -18.11
CA LYS A 46 23.14 4.27 -17.82
C LYS A 46 22.12 3.51 -18.63
N THR A 47 22.33 3.38 -19.95
CA THR A 47 21.43 2.64 -20.85
C THR A 47 21.30 1.18 -20.42
N ALA A 48 22.41 0.50 -20.11
CA ALA A 48 22.39 -0.87 -19.60
C ALA A 48 21.61 -0.98 -18.28
N GLY A 49 21.80 -0.03 -17.36
CA GLY A 49 21.03 0.06 -16.11
C GLY A 49 19.52 0.21 -16.34
N LEU A 50 19.11 1.07 -17.29
CA LEU A 50 17.70 1.25 -17.64
C LEU A 50 17.05 -0.04 -18.17
N PHE A 51 17.78 -0.81 -18.97
CA PHE A 51 17.31 -2.12 -19.43
C PHE A 51 17.28 -3.14 -18.30
N ALA A 52 18.29 -3.17 -17.44
CA ALA A 52 18.34 -4.07 -16.29
C ALA A 52 17.15 -3.86 -15.36
N VAL A 53 16.85 -2.60 -14.99
CA VAL A 53 15.71 -2.24 -14.15
C VAL A 53 14.40 -2.80 -14.70
N LYS A 54 14.13 -2.60 -16.00
CA LYS A 54 12.91 -3.08 -16.67
C LYS A 54 12.82 -4.61 -16.75
N ASN A 55 13.96 -5.30 -16.76
CA ASN A 55 14.05 -6.75 -16.95
C ASN A 55 14.48 -7.50 -15.68
N THR A 56 14.39 -6.87 -14.50
CA THR A 56 14.85 -7.49 -13.24
C THR A 56 14.20 -8.85 -12.97
N HIS A 57 12.91 -8.99 -13.26
CA HIS A 57 12.16 -10.24 -13.10
C HIS A 57 12.64 -11.39 -14.00
N THR A 58 13.41 -11.11 -15.06
CA THR A 58 14.03 -12.14 -15.91
C THR A 58 15.34 -12.65 -15.33
N SER A 59 15.99 -11.86 -14.48
CA SER A 59 17.31 -12.15 -13.93
C SER A 59 17.25 -12.64 -12.48
N ILE A 60 16.34 -12.10 -11.68
CA ILE A 60 16.21 -12.41 -10.25
C ILE A 60 14.94 -13.24 -10.03
N PRO A 61 15.07 -14.51 -9.58
CA PRO A 61 13.92 -15.34 -9.23
C PRO A 61 13.00 -14.66 -8.21
N ASP A 62 11.70 -14.97 -8.27
CA ASP A 62 10.66 -14.42 -7.38
C ASP A 62 10.42 -12.91 -7.43
N CYS A 63 11.12 -12.16 -8.29
CA CYS A 63 10.75 -10.77 -8.59
C CYS A 63 9.50 -10.73 -9.48
N HIS A 64 8.60 -9.81 -9.16
CA HIS A 64 7.42 -9.60 -9.99
C HIS A 64 7.80 -8.72 -11.18
N PRO A 65 7.16 -8.87 -12.35
CA PRO A 65 7.25 -7.86 -13.39
C PRO A 65 6.60 -6.56 -12.88
N LEU A 66 7.39 -5.50 -12.75
CA LEU A 66 6.92 -4.20 -12.23
C LEU A 66 6.81 -3.17 -13.37
N PRO A 67 5.70 -2.41 -13.45
CA PRO A 67 5.57 -1.30 -14.38
C PRO A 67 6.43 -0.13 -13.90
N VAL A 68 7.68 -0.08 -14.32
CA VAL A 68 8.60 1.00 -13.92
C VAL A 68 8.16 2.32 -14.58
N GLU A 69 7.83 3.30 -13.75
CA GLU A 69 7.32 4.61 -14.18
C GLU A 69 8.44 5.65 -14.30
N TYR A 70 9.50 5.50 -13.50
CA TYR A 70 10.63 6.42 -13.51
C TYR A 70 11.93 5.72 -13.09
N THR A 71 13.01 6.04 -13.79
CA THR A 71 14.37 5.67 -13.41
C THR A 71 15.32 6.83 -13.68
N ALA A 72 16.15 7.17 -12.70
CA ALA A 72 17.25 8.13 -12.85
C ALA A 72 18.57 7.50 -12.37
N VAL A 73 19.65 7.90 -13.01
CA VAL A 73 21.01 7.46 -12.69
C VAL A 73 21.88 8.70 -12.55
N ASP A 74 22.55 8.82 -11.42
CA ASP A 74 23.46 9.89 -11.08
C ASP A 74 24.85 9.31 -10.77
N TYR A 75 25.89 10.03 -11.17
CA TYR A 75 27.28 9.64 -10.94
C TYR A 75 27.97 10.71 -10.10
N ARG A 76 28.72 10.28 -9.08
CA ARG A 76 29.58 11.15 -8.28
C ARG A 76 30.98 10.55 -8.23
N ILE A 77 31.99 11.35 -8.52
CA ILE A 77 33.39 10.91 -8.47
C ILE A 77 34.06 11.56 -7.26
N GLU A 78 34.72 10.75 -6.42
CA GLU A 78 35.54 11.22 -5.31
C GLU A 78 36.88 10.47 -5.34
N GLY A 79 37.96 11.18 -5.70
CA GLY A 79 39.26 10.54 -5.93
C GLY A 79 39.19 9.51 -7.06
N LEU A 80 39.49 8.25 -6.73
CA LEU A 80 39.44 7.12 -7.68
C LEU A 80 38.14 6.32 -7.60
N ASP A 81 37.18 6.77 -6.80
CA ASP A 81 35.90 6.11 -6.62
C ASP A 81 34.80 6.78 -7.42
N ILE A 82 34.01 5.96 -8.11
CA ILE A 82 32.83 6.37 -8.85
C ILE A 82 31.61 5.79 -8.15
N PHE A 83 30.83 6.65 -7.51
CA PHE A 83 29.55 6.33 -6.90
C PHE A 83 28.45 6.43 -7.94
N ILE A 84 27.72 5.34 -8.11
CA ILE A 84 26.61 5.19 -9.03
C ILE A 84 25.34 5.14 -8.18
N GLU A 85 24.51 6.16 -8.24
CA GLU A 85 23.22 6.18 -7.56
C GLU A 85 22.09 6.01 -8.59
N ILE A 86 21.21 5.04 -8.36
CA ILE A 86 20.05 4.79 -9.21
C ILE A 86 18.77 4.88 -8.39
N THR A 87 17.83 5.71 -8.84
CA THR A 87 16.53 5.89 -8.22
C THR A 87 15.44 5.34 -9.14
N VAL A 88 14.63 4.42 -8.62
CA VAL A 88 13.51 3.79 -9.34
C VAL A 88 12.19 4.15 -8.65
N LYS A 89 11.15 4.45 -9.43
CA LYS A 89 9.79 4.68 -8.92
C LYS A 89 8.74 3.91 -9.74
N THR A 90 7.68 3.49 -9.05
CA THR A 90 6.49 2.87 -9.64
C THR A 90 5.27 3.12 -8.74
N VAL A 91 4.06 2.96 -9.27
CA VAL A 91 2.84 2.85 -8.49
C VAL A 91 2.36 1.40 -8.55
N TYR A 92 2.67 0.63 -7.49
CA TYR A 92 2.38 -0.81 -7.50
C TYR A 92 2.24 -1.43 -6.10
N LYS A 93 1.92 -2.74 -6.08
CA LYS A 93 1.62 -3.55 -4.89
C LYS A 93 2.86 -3.93 -4.07
N THR A 94 4.05 -3.90 -4.67
CA THR A 94 5.33 -4.24 -4.03
C THR A 94 6.41 -3.22 -4.37
N GLY A 95 7.48 -3.18 -3.57
CA GLY A 95 8.58 -2.22 -3.73
C GLY A 95 9.50 -2.53 -4.92
N VAL A 96 10.41 -1.59 -5.20
CA VAL A 96 11.37 -1.59 -6.34
C VAL A 96 12.83 -1.66 -5.87
N GLU A 97 13.06 -2.19 -4.67
CA GLU A 97 14.40 -2.28 -4.08
C GLU A 97 15.34 -3.14 -4.94
N VAL A 98 14.82 -4.27 -5.44
CA VAL A 98 15.62 -5.22 -6.21
C VAL A 98 15.90 -4.68 -7.60
N GLU A 99 14.94 -3.99 -8.22
CA GLU A 99 15.13 -3.30 -9.51
C GLU A 99 16.23 -2.25 -9.42
N ALA A 100 16.21 -1.43 -8.35
CA ALA A 100 17.24 -0.42 -8.13
C ALA A 100 18.63 -1.07 -7.94
N MET A 101 18.75 -2.08 -7.08
CA MET A 101 20.03 -2.75 -6.84
C MET A 101 20.53 -3.50 -8.08
N HIS A 102 19.64 -4.15 -8.82
CA HIS A 102 19.98 -4.83 -10.07
C HIS A 102 20.49 -3.84 -11.12
N GLY A 103 19.82 -2.71 -11.29
CA GLY A 103 20.28 -1.63 -12.16
C GLY A 103 21.66 -1.11 -11.76
N ALA A 104 21.90 -0.87 -10.47
CA ALA A 104 23.20 -0.42 -9.97
C ALA A 104 24.32 -1.43 -10.27
N SER A 105 24.06 -2.72 -10.05
CA SER A 105 25.00 -3.81 -10.36
C SER A 105 25.35 -3.88 -11.84
N VAL A 106 24.36 -3.76 -12.73
CA VAL A 106 24.58 -3.82 -14.18
C VAL A 106 25.32 -2.58 -14.68
N ILE A 107 25.04 -1.39 -14.13
CA ILE A 107 25.80 -0.18 -14.44
C ILE A 107 27.27 -0.38 -14.05
N ALA A 108 27.55 -0.84 -12.82
CA ALA A 108 28.91 -1.07 -12.35
C ALA A 108 29.67 -2.10 -13.21
N LEU A 109 29.01 -3.21 -13.57
CA LEU A 109 29.60 -4.23 -14.44
C LEU A 109 29.86 -3.71 -15.86
N THR A 110 28.96 -2.87 -16.39
CA THR A 110 29.14 -2.23 -17.70
C THR A 110 30.32 -1.26 -17.68
N MET A 111 30.46 -0.47 -16.61
CA MET A 111 31.62 0.42 -16.43
C MET A 111 32.92 -0.39 -16.36
N TYR A 112 32.96 -1.47 -15.60
CA TYR A 112 34.10 -2.38 -15.56
C TYR A 112 34.45 -2.90 -16.97
N ASP A 113 33.46 -3.38 -17.73
CA ASP A 113 33.68 -3.89 -19.08
C ASP A 113 34.28 -2.83 -20.02
N MET A 114 33.84 -1.58 -19.88
CA MET A 114 34.26 -0.47 -20.71
C MET A 114 35.63 0.09 -20.36
N LEU A 115 35.98 0.07 -19.08
CA LEU A 115 37.22 0.66 -18.55
C LEU A 115 38.39 -0.34 -18.50
N LYS A 116 38.13 -1.66 -18.47
CA LYS A 116 39.20 -2.69 -18.44
C LYS A 116 40.28 -2.60 -19.53
N PRO A 117 40.07 -1.98 -20.72
CA PRO A 117 41.15 -1.80 -21.69
C PRO A 117 42.23 -0.81 -21.22
N ILE A 118 41.87 0.22 -20.45
CA ILE A 118 42.78 1.29 -20.02
C ILE A 118 43.22 1.15 -18.55
N ASP A 119 42.44 0.44 -17.75
CA ASP A 119 42.71 0.18 -16.34
C ASP A 119 42.47 -1.30 -16.00
N LYS A 120 43.47 -1.98 -15.43
CA LYS A 120 43.38 -3.40 -15.08
C LYS A 120 43.06 -3.66 -13.60
N GLY A 121 43.13 -2.63 -12.76
CA GLY A 121 42.92 -2.72 -11.32
C GLY A 121 41.56 -2.19 -10.88
N ILE A 122 40.55 -2.31 -11.73
CA ILE A 122 39.19 -1.84 -11.43
C ILE A 122 38.53 -2.81 -10.46
N GLU A 123 37.83 -2.30 -9.47
CA GLU A 123 37.06 -3.10 -8.52
C GLU A 123 35.61 -2.60 -8.45
N ILE A 124 34.66 -3.54 -8.40
CA ILE A 124 33.28 -3.25 -8.04
C ILE A 124 33.15 -3.57 -6.55
N ASN A 125 32.88 -2.54 -5.75
CA ASN A 125 32.76 -2.67 -4.31
C ASN A 125 31.32 -2.97 -3.91
N ASN A 126 30.75 -2.12 -3.06
CA ASN A 126 29.46 -2.38 -2.44
C ASN A 126 28.32 -2.05 -3.39
N VAL A 127 27.31 -2.93 -3.44
CA VAL A 127 25.97 -2.61 -3.93
C VAL A 127 25.02 -2.60 -2.73
N LYS A 128 24.36 -1.46 -2.48
CA LYS A 128 23.51 -1.30 -1.30
C LYS A 128 22.27 -0.46 -1.59
N LEU A 129 21.21 -0.72 -0.84
CA LEU A 129 20.03 0.14 -0.81
C LEU A 129 20.31 1.35 0.10
N LEU A 130 20.24 2.57 -0.45
CA LEU A 130 20.40 3.80 0.33
C LEU A 130 19.11 4.21 1.03
N HIS A 131 18.00 4.18 0.29
CA HIS A 131 16.71 4.62 0.80
C HIS A 131 15.59 3.87 0.10
N LYS A 132 14.50 3.61 0.83
CA LYS A 132 13.24 3.16 0.26
C LYS A 132 12.04 3.83 0.92
N LYS A 133 11.00 4.05 0.14
CA LYS A 133 9.73 4.63 0.60
C LYS A 133 8.55 3.98 -0.12
N GLY A 134 7.42 3.90 0.57
CA GLY A 134 6.16 3.38 0.05
C GLY A 134 5.65 2.14 0.79
N GLY A 135 4.38 1.83 0.56
CA GLY A 135 3.67 0.71 1.19
C GLY A 135 3.34 0.90 2.66
N LYS A 136 2.97 -0.21 3.31
CA LYS A 136 2.48 -0.24 4.69
C LYS A 136 3.40 0.47 5.69
N SER A 137 4.71 0.38 5.51
CA SER A 137 5.69 1.02 6.41
C SER A 137 5.69 2.55 6.34
N SER A 138 5.23 3.15 5.24
CA SER A 138 5.11 4.61 5.12
C SER A 138 3.88 5.18 5.82
N PHE A 139 2.95 4.32 6.26
CA PHE A 139 1.69 4.71 6.89
C PHE A 139 1.54 4.08 8.29
N LYS A 140 2.63 3.59 8.90
CA LYS A 140 2.60 3.11 10.28
C LYS A 140 2.38 4.30 11.21
N ASP A 141 1.20 4.36 11.80
CA ASP A 141 0.90 5.32 12.86
C ASP A 141 1.70 4.97 14.11
N GLN A 142 2.50 5.92 14.59
CA GLN A 142 3.41 5.70 15.72
C GLN A 142 2.73 5.76 17.10
N ASN A 143 1.40 5.97 17.19
CA ASN A 143 0.71 5.94 18.48
C ASN A 143 -0.84 5.88 18.34
N PRO A 144 -1.45 4.72 18.04
CA PRO A 144 -2.88 4.59 18.28
C PRO A 144 -3.09 4.47 19.79
N SER A 145 -3.66 5.50 20.43
CA SER A 145 -4.40 5.21 21.66
C SER A 145 -5.41 4.11 21.31
N ARG A 146 -5.52 3.06 22.15
CA ARG A 146 -6.32 1.85 21.87
C ARG A 146 -7.67 2.23 21.25
N LEU A 147 -7.77 2.08 19.93
CA LEU A 147 -9.02 2.31 19.22
C LEU A 147 -9.93 1.13 19.52
N SER A 148 -11.20 1.40 19.83
CA SER A 148 -12.21 0.35 20.02
C SER A 148 -13.15 0.27 18.82
N ALA A 149 -13.57 -0.95 18.51
CA ALA A 149 -14.53 -1.25 17.47
C ALA A 149 -15.69 -2.13 17.95
N HIS A 150 -16.88 -1.91 17.39
CA HIS A 150 -18.02 -2.80 17.50
C HIS A 150 -18.40 -3.31 16.10
N ILE A 151 -18.62 -4.62 15.98
CA ILE A 151 -19.02 -5.25 14.71
C ILE A 151 -20.48 -5.71 14.81
N ILE A 152 -21.29 -5.34 13.82
CA ILE A 152 -22.69 -5.74 13.73
C ILE A 152 -22.91 -6.52 12.44
N VAL A 153 -23.40 -7.74 12.56
CA VAL A 153 -23.78 -8.58 11.42
C VAL A 153 -25.28 -8.45 11.18
N CYS A 154 -25.66 -7.89 10.04
CA CYS A 154 -27.05 -7.79 9.58
C CYS A 154 -27.38 -9.02 8.73
N SER A 155 -28.13 -9.95 9.31
CA SER A 155 -28.66 -11.10 8.58
C SER A 155 -29.82 -11.77 9.31
N ASP A 156 -30.98 -11.81 8.66
CA ASP A 156 -32.14 -12.59 9.14
C ASP A 156 -31.74 -14.05 9.44
N SER A 157 -31.11 -14.72 8.47
CA SER A 157 -30.80 -16.15 8.59
C SER A 157 -29.79 -16.49 9.69
N ILE A 158 -28.83 -15.59 9.98
CA ILE A 158 -27.85 -15.81 11.04
C ILE A 158 -28.47 -15.46 12.39
N SER A 159 -29.29 -14.41 12.46
CA SER A 159 -30.02 -14.05 13.68
C SER A 159 -31.00 -15.15 14.14
N GLU A 160 -31.59 -15.88 13.19
CA GLU A 160 -32.46 -17.04 13.45
C GLU A 160 -31.68 -18.33 13.76
N GLY A 161 -30.33 -18.29 13.79
CA GLY A 161 -29.48 -19.45 14.07
C GLY A 161 -29.37 -20.47 12.93
N LYS A 162 -29.81 -20.13 11.71
CA LYS A 162 -29.78 -21.05 10.55
C LYS A 162 -28.41 -21.13 9.87
N LYS A 163 -27.53 -20.16 10.12
CA LYS A 163 -26.18 -20.08 9.54
C LYS A 163 -25.20 -19.49 10.56
N GLU A 164 -23.92 -19.78 10.38
CA GLU A 164 -22.84 -19.15 11.14
C GLU A 164 -22.30 -17.91 10.43
N ASP A 165 -21.96 -16.87 11.20
CA ASP A 165 -21.21 -15.73 10.69
C ASP A 165 -19.74 -16.09 10.45
N LYS A 166 -19.28 -15.77 9.23
CA LYS A 166 -17.87 -15.80 8.82
C LYS A 166 -17.37 -14.42 8.41
N ALA A 167 -18.26 -13.51 8.04
CA ALA A 167 -17.91 -12.18 7.54
C ALA A 167 -17.49 -11.27 8.70
N GLY A 168 -18.27 -11.22 9.78
CA GLY A 168 -17.91 -10.48 11.00
C GLY A 168 -16.63 -11.01 11.63
N LYS A 169 -16.44 -12.34 11.67
CA LYS A 169 -15.16 -12.97 12.08
C LYS A 169 -13.97 -12.50 11.26
N ALA A 170 -14.08 -12.48 9.92
CA ALA A 170 -13.01 -12.00 9.04
C ALA A 170 -12.69 -10.51 9.26
N ILE A 171 -13.70 -9.68 9.56
CA ILE A 171 -13.52 -8.27 9.90
C ILE A 171 -12.76 -8.14 11.23
N MET A 172 -13.16 -8.89 12.26
CA MET A 172 -12.49 -8.88 13.58
C MET A 172 -11.00 -9.24 13.47
N GLU A 173 -10.66 -10.30 12.72
CA GLU A 173 -9.26 -10.69 12.49
C GLU A 173 -8.43 -9.55 11.87
N LYS A 174 -8.99 -8.83 10.90
CA LYS A 174 -8.32 -7.70 10.22
C LYS A 174 -8.11 -6.50 11.13
N LEU A 175 -9.10 -6.20 11.98
CA LEU A 175 -9.03 -5.12 12.96
C LEU A 175 -7.99 -5.42 14.05
N GLN A 176 -7.99 -6.65 14.58
CA GLN A 176 -7.00 -7.10 15.56
C GLN A 176 -5.58 -7.05 14.99
N ALA A 177 -5.38 -7.48 13.74
CA ALA A 177 -4.10 -7.34 13.03
C ALA A 177 -3.67 -5.89 12.76
N SER A 178 -4.58 -4.93 12.97
CA SER A 178 -4.35 -3.48 12.86
C SER A 178 -4.36 -2.79 14.23
N ASP A 179 -4.19 -3.54 15.33
CA ASP A 179 -4.15 -3.06 16.72
C ASP A 179 -5.43 -2.34 17.19
N VAL A 180 -6.60 -2.72 16.64
CA VAL A 180 -7.92 -2.23 17.07
C VAL A 180 -8.56 -3.25 18.03
N GLN A 181 -8.98 -2.78 19.21
CA GLN A 181 -9.65 -3.59 20.21
C GLN A 181 -11.11 -3.83 19.84
N ILE A 182 -11.55 -5.08 19.86
CA ILE A 182 -12.97 -5.42 19.66
C ILE A 182 -13.69 -5.30 21.00
N GLN A 183 -14.60 -4.33 21.11
CA GLN A 183 -15.41 -4.08 22.30
C GLN A 183 -16.73 -4.84 22.27
N GLY A 184 -17.28 -5.10 21.09
CA GLY A 184 -18.51 -5.84 20.93
C GLY A 184 -18.66 -6.47 19.55
N TYR A 185 -19.48 -7.52 19.51
CA TYR A 185 -19.88 -8.25 18.33
C TYR A 185 -21.34 -8.68 18.51
N GLU A 186 -22.23 -8.25 17.62
CA GLU A 186 -23.65 -8.53 17.68
C GLU A 186 -24.17 -8.98 16.32
N ILE A 187 -25.22 -9.83 16.32
CA ILE A 187 -25.94 -10.27 15.13
C ILE A 187 -27.38 -9.79 15.27
N ILE A 188 -27.87 -9.06 14.27
CA ILE A 188 -29.21 -8.47 14.26
C ILE A 188 -29.94 -8.81 12.96
N PRO A 189 -31.28 -8.81 12.96
CA PRO A 189 -32.06 -8.95 11.73
C PRO A 189 -31.88 -7.76 10.79
N ASP A 190 -32.23 -7.95 9.52
CA ASP A 190 -32.23 -6.91 8.49
C ASP A 190 -33.43 -5.97 8.67
N ASP A 191 -33.39 -5.16 9.74
CA ASP A 191 -34.44 -4.22 10.12
C ASP A 191 -33.90 -2.79 10.25
N LEU A 192 -34.57 -1.85 9.60
CA LEU A 192 -34.14 -0.46 9.47
C LEU A 192 -34.00 0.23 10.83
N GLN A 193 -34.98 0.07 11.72
CA GLN A 193 -34.96 0.75 13.03
C GLN A 193 -33.94 0.12 13.95
N THR A 194 -33.82 -1.21 13.95
CA THR A 194 -32.83 -1.94 14.75
C THR A 194 -31.41 -1.53 14.38
N ILE A 195 -31.08 -1.49 13.09
CA ILE A 195 -29.75 -1.06 12.59
C ILE A 195 -29.46 0.38 13.02
N ARG A 196 -30.41 1.29 12.81
CA ARG A 196 -30.26 2.71 13.14
C ARG A 196 -30.11 2.98 14.63
N ASN A 197 -30.95 2.35 15.46
CA ASN A 197 -30.90 2.53 16.91
C ASN A 197 -29.56 2.04 17.48
N LYS A 198 -29.06 0.90 16.98
CA LYS A 198 -27.74 0.39 17.36
C LYS A 198 -26.61 1.35 16.96
N ALA A 199 -26.73 2.03 15.82
CA ALA A 199 -25.72 2.99 15.39
C ALA A 199 -25.62 4.17 16.36
N ILE A 200 -26.78 4.72 16.74
CA ILE A 200 -26.89 5.84 17.67
C ILE A 200 -26.45 5.43 19.09
N GLU A 201 -26.88 4.25 19.55
CA GLU A 201 -26.51 3.72 20.88
C GLU A 201 -24.99 3.56 21.02
N LEU A 202 -24.34 3.02 19.99
CA LEU A 202 -22.95 2.60 20.08
C LEU A 202 -21.94 3.67 19.67
N SER A 203 -22.33 4.66 18.86
CA SER A 203 -21.41 5.68 18.33
C SER A 203 -20.69 6.48 19.41
N ASP A 204 -21.30 6.66 20.58
CA ASP A 204 -20.66 7.38 21.69
C ASP A 204 -19.71 6.50 22.51
N THR A 205 -19.74 5.18 22.30
CA THR A 205 -19.01 4.20 23.11
C THR A 205 -17.79 3.60 22.41
N VAL A 206 -17.76 3.65 21.08
CA VAL A 206 -16.67 3.09 20.26
C VAL A 206 -16.16 4.07 19.22
N ASN A 207 -14.90 3.89 18.82
CA ASN A 207 -14.33 4.71 17.75
C ASN A 207 -14.77 4.22 16.36
N LEU A 208 -15.01 2.92 16.20
CA LEU A 208 -15.32 2.31 14.91
C LEU A 208 -16.54 1.39 15.02
N LEU A 209 -17.54 1.63 14.19
CA LEU A 209 -18.71 0.78 14.07
C LEU A 209 -18.76 0.18 12.66
N ILE A 210 -18.69 -1.14 12.56
CA ILE A 210 -18.72 -1.83 11.26
C ILE A 210 -19.95 -2.73 11.18
N TYR A 211 -20.84 -2.40 10.26
CA TYR A 211 -21.92 -3.25 9.82
C TYR A 211 -21.47 -4.13 8.67
N THR A 212 -21.88 -5.39 8.66
CA THR A 212 -21.69 -6.31 7.53
C THR A 212 -23.00 -6.99 7.19
N GLY A 213 -23.43 -6.89 5.93
CA GLY A 213 -24.74 -7.36 5.46
C GLY A 213 -25.75 -6.25 5.20
N GLY A 214 -26.83 -6.60 4.51
CA GLY A 214 -27.91 -5.68 4.15
C GLY A 214 -27.52 -4.56 3.17
N THR A 215 -26.43 -4.70 2.41
CA THR A 215 -25.90 -3.67 1.47
C THR A 215 -26.06 -4.03 -0.01
N GLY A 216 -26.85 -5.06 -0.31
CA GLY A 216 -27.21 -5.46 -1.68
C GLY A 216 -28.37 -4.66 -2.27
N LEU A 217 -29.09 -5.29 -3.21
CA LEU A 217 -30.26 -4.74 -3.90
C LEU A 217 -31.56 -5.51 -3.60
N SER A 218 -31.54 -6.46 -2.67
CA SER A 218 -32.75 -7.18 -2.27
C SER A 218 -33.67 -6.28 -1.45
N MET A 219 -34.95 -6.63 -1.35
CA MET A 219 -35.93 -5.89 -0.54
C MET A 219 -35.59 -5.89 0.97
N ARG A 220 -34.71 -6.79 1.42
CA ARG A 220 -34.23 -6.86 2.81
C ARG A 220 -32.94 -6.07 3.01
N ASP A 221 -32.25 -5.66 1.94
CA ASP A 221 -31.02 -4.89 2.04
C ASP A 221 -31.32 -3.42 2.39
N VAL A 222 -31.40 -3.13 3.69
CA VAL A 222 -31.81 -1.82 4.23
C VAL A 222 -30.72 -1.14 5.07
N THR A 223 -29.52 -1.72 5.17
CA THR A 223 -28.40 -1.16 5.97
C THR A 223 -28.02 0.26 5.50
N PRO A 224 -27.89 0.54 4.19
CA PRO A 224 -27.63 1.90 3.71
C PRO A 224 -28.75 2.88 4.09
N GLU A 225 -30.02 2.51 3.91
CA GLU A 225 -31.20 3.33 4.27
C GLU A 225 -31.29 3.61 5.77
N ALA A 226 -30.82 2.67 6.60
CA ALA A 226 -30.79 2.83 8.04
C ALA A 226 -29.72 3.84 8.47
N LEU A 227 -28.53 3.76 7.86
CA LEU A 227 -27.33 4.50 8.28
C LEU A 227 -27.16 5.85 7.59
N GLU A 228 -27.34 5.92 6.26
CA GLU A 228 -27.06 7.14 5.49
C GLU A 228 -27.76 8.41 6.03
N PRO A 229 -29.03 8.39 6.45
CA PRO A 229 -29.72 9.57 6.96
C PRO A 229 -29.19 10.09 8.31
N ILE A 230 -28.46 9.25 9.07
CA ILE A 230 -27.94 9.63 10.39
C ILE A 230 -26.45 10.00 10.36
N LEU A 231 -25.74 9.74 9.26
CA LEU A 231 -24.32 10.11 9.15
C LEU A 231 -24.18 11.64 9.03
N GLU A 232 -23.39 12.24 9.92
CA GLU A 232 -23.10 13.67 9.90
C GLU A 232 -22.19 14.07 8.75
N ARG A 233 -21.22 13.22 8.42
CA ARG A 233 -20.28 13.43 7.31
C ARG A 233 -20.08 12.13 6.56
N ARG A 234 -20.55 12.06 5.31
CA ARG A 234 -20.30 10.92 4.42
C ARG A 234 -18.87 10.96 3.88
N ILE A 235 -18.28 9.78 3.68
CA ILE A 235 -16.94 9.60 3.10
C ILE A 235 -17.07 8.74 1.83
N PRO A 236 -17.65 9.29 0.74
CA PRO A 236 -17.89 8.52 -0.50
C PRO A 236 -16.60 7.93 -1.10
N GLY A 237 -15.44 8.58 -0.90
CA GLY A 237 -14.15 8.06 -1.36
C GLY A 237 -13.76 6.70 -0.75
N VAL A 238 -14.21 6.39 0.47
CA VAL A 238 -14.03 5.05 1.08
C VAL A 238 -14.88 4.02 0.37
N GLU A 239 -16.12 4.37 0.06
CA GLU A 239 -17.07 3.51 -0.64
C GLU A 239 -16.58 3.22 -2.08
N GLU A 240 -16.05 4.24 -2.76
CA GLU A 240 -15.41 4.13 -4.07
C GLU A 240 -14.17 3.24 -4.03
N ALA A 241 -13.30 3.40 -3.03
CA ALA A 241 -12.11 2.58 -2.87
C ALA A 241 -12.46 1.09 -2.66
N ILE A 242 -13.47 0.81 -1.82
CA ILE A 242 -13.98 -0.54 -1.59
C ILE A 242 -14.50 -1.14 -2.90
N ARG A 243 -15.39 -0.43 -3.62
CA ARG A 243 -15.95 -0.93 -4.88
C ARG A 243 -14.88 -1.11 -5.95
N LYS A 244 -13.94 -0.17 -6.09
CA LYS A 244 -12.87 -0.25 -7.09
C LYS A 244 -11.95 -1.44 -6.83
N TYR A 245 -11.55 -1.64 -5.58
CA TYR A 245 -10.74 -2.80 -5.20
C TYR A 245 -11.52 -4.11 -5.40
N GLY A 246 -12.78 -4.17 -4.98
CA GLY A 246 -13.63 -5.34 -5.16
C GLY A 246 -13.83 -5.70 -6.63
N GLN A 247 -14.02 -4.71 -7.52
CA GLN A 247 -14.25 -4.95 -8.96
C GLN A 247 -13.07 -5.62 -9.67
N ASP A 248 -11.84 -5.43 -9.18
CA ASP A 248 -10.66 -6.13 -9.73
C ASP A 248 -10.67 -7.65 -9.39
N ARG A 249 -11.62 -8.13 -8.55
CA ARG A 249 -11.73 -9.51 -8.05
C ARG A 249 -13.10 -10.14 -8.31
N MET A 250 -14.15 -9.37 -8.08
CA MET A 250 -15.55 -9.77 -8.19
C MET A 250 -16.28 -8.77 -9.08
N PRO A 251 -16.69 -9.14 -10.31
CA PRO A 251 -17.35 -8.22 -11.24
C PRO A 251 -18.59 -7.54 -10.66
N TYR A 252 -19.31 -8.23 -9.77
CA TYR A 252 -20.54 -7.71 -9.15
C TYR A 252 -20.29 -6.76 -7.97
N ALA A 253 -19.05 -6.51 -7.57
CA ALA A 253 -18.73 -5.60 -6.46
C ALA A 253 -19.28 -4.18 -6.69
N MET A 254 -19.45 -3.76 -7.96
CA MET A 254 -20.07 -2.49 -8.32
C MET A 254 -21.52 -2.33 -7.86
N LEU A 255 -22.24 -3.44 -7.60
CA LEU A 255 -23.63 -3.41 -7.12
C LEU A 255 -23.73 -3.18 -5.61
N SER A 256 -22.62 -3.24 -4.89
CA SER A 256 -22.62 -2.99 -3.44
C SER A 256 -22.97 -1.55 -3.15
N ARG A 257 -23.94 -1.39 -2.25
CA ARG A 257 -24.36 -0.12 -1.69
C ARG A 257 -23.67 0.18 -0.36
N SER A 258 -22.41 -0.25 -0.21
CA SER A 258 -21.60 0.10 0.96
C SER A 258 -21.59 1.60 1.22
N VAL A 259 -21.70 1.95 2.50
CA VAL A 259 -21.75 3.32 3.00
C VAL A 259 -20.62 3.53 4.00
N ALA A 260 -20.01 4.71 3.99
CA ALA A 260 -19.03 5.11 4.99
C ALA A 260 -19.28 6.56 5.43
N GLY A 261 -19.13 6.83 6.71
CA GLY A 261 -19.24 8.19 7.24
C GLY A 261 -18.97 8.27 8.73
N THR A 262 -19.18 9.44 9.31
CA THR A 262 -19.04 9.65 10.75
C THR A 262 -20.38 9.93 11.42
N LEU A 263 -20.54 9.43 12.64
CA LEU A 263 -21.57 9.84 13.59
C LEU A 263 -20.83 10.30 14.85
N GLY A 264 -20.86 11.61 15.14
CA GLY A 264 -19.93 12.24 16.07
C GLY A 264 -18.47 11.93 15.76
N ASN A 265 -17.75 11.38 16.74
CA ASN A 265 -16.35 10.96 16.62
C ASN A 265 -16.20 9.47 16.24
N CYS A 266 -17.29 8.78 15.92
CA CYS A 266 -17.31 7.39 15.49
C CYS A 266 -17.25 7.29 13.98
N LEU A 267 -16.34 6.48 13.44
CA LEU A 267 -16.36 6.06 12.04
C LEU A 267 -17.35 4.91 11.90
N VAL A 268 -18.33 5.05 11.01
CA VAL A 268 -19.33 4.03 10.70
C VAL A 268 -19.10 3.51 9.28
N LEU A 269 -19.00 2.19 9.12
CA LEU A 269 -18.87 1.52 7.82
C LEU A 269 -19.98 0.48 7.65
N ALA A 270 -20.55 0.39 6.46
CA ALA A 270 -21.45 -0.69 6.04
C ALA A 270 -20.80 -1.48 4.90
N LEU A 271 -20.43 -2.72 5.16
CA LEU A 271 -19.69 -3.59 4.26
C LEU A 271 -20.59 -4.71 3.68
N PRO A 272 -20.17 -5.37 2.59
CA PRO A 272 -20.88 -6.53 2.05
C PRO A 272 -20.95 -7.69 3.04
N GLY A 273 -22.10 -8.37 3.12
CA GLY A 273 -22.32 -9.50 4.03
C GLY A 273 -21.66 -10.82 3.61
N SER A 274 -21.16 -10.92 2.37
CA SER A 274 -20.41 -12.10 1.94
C SER A 274 -19.01 -12.09 2.56
N THR A 275 -18.50 -13.25 2.97
CA THR A 275 -17.18 -13.36 3.61
C THR A 275 -16.06 -12.73 2.79
N ASN A 276 -16.06 -12.97 1.47
CA ASN A 276 -15.06 -12.38 0.58
C ASN A 276 -15.28 -10.87 0.41
N GLY A 277 -16.53 -10.42 0.24
CA GLY A 277 -16.83 -9.00 0.10
C GLY A 277 -16.42 -8.20 1.35
N ALA A 278 -16.69 -8.71 2.55
CA ALA A 278 -16.21 -8.12 3.80
C ALA A 278 -14.67 -8.09 3.87
N LYS A 279 -14.00 -9.21 3.60
CA LYS A 279 -12.53 -9.31 3.64
C LYS A 279 -11.86 -8.37 2.63
N GLU A 280 -12.35 -8.34 1.40
CA GLU A 280 -11.81 -7.50 0.33
C GLU A 280 -12.06 -6.02 0.61
N SER A 281 -13.21 -5.67 1.18
CA SER A 281 -13.49 -4.30 1.63
C SER A 281 -12.48 -3.87 2.70
N MET A 282 -12.19 -4.74 3.67
CA MET A 282 -11.18 -4.47 4.70
C MET A 282 -9.78 -4.33 4.09
N ASP A 283 -9.39 -5.19 3.14
CA ASP A 283 -8.10 -5.12 2.45
C ASP A 283 -7.95 -3.85 1.59
N ALA A 284 -9.06 -3.29 1.09
CA ALA A 284 -9.07 -2.05 0.32
C ALA A 284 -8.71 -0.82 1.16
N VAL A 285 -9.17 -0.76 2.41
CA VAL A 285 -9.13 0.48 3.21
C VAL A 285 -8.31 0.40 4.50
N PHE A 286 -8.11 -0.78 5.11
CA PHE A 286 -7.30 -0.93 6.31
C PHE A 286 -5.83 -1.27 6.00
N PRO A 287 -4.86 -0.75 6.79
CA PRO A 287 -5.03 0.09 7.99
C PRO A 287 -5.14 1.60 7.69
N HIS A 288 -5.08 2.03 6.42
CA HIS A 288 -4.98 3.45 6.04
C HIS A 288 -6.15 4.30 6.57
N LEU A 289 -7.35 3.70 6.67
CA LEU A 289 -8.54 4.36 7.18
C LEU A 289 -8.43 4.79 8.65
N LEU A 290 -7.53 4.18 9.44
CA LEU A 290 -7.27 4.58 10.83
C LEU A 290 -6.78 6.02 10.96
N HIS A 291 -6.23 6.60 9.88
CA HIS A 291 -5.82 8.00 9.84
C HIS A 291 -6.97 8.98 10.14
N VAL A 292 -8.23 8.58 9.89
CA VAL A 292 -9.41 9.41 10.20
C VAL A 292 -9.45 9.83 11.67
N PHE A 293 -9.00 8.98 12.58
CA PHE A 293 -9.04 9.25 14.02
C PHE A 293 -8.05 10.34 14.45
N LYS A 294 -6.99 10.57 13.68
CA LYS A 294 -6.11 11.73 13.88
C LYS A 294 -6.80 13.03 13.51
N ILE A 295 -7.54 13.01 12.40
CA ILE A 295 -8.29 14.17 11.93
C ILE A 295 -9.38 14.53 12.95
N LEU A 296 -10.12 13.53 13.43
CA LEU A 296 -11.18 13.72 14.42
C LEU A 296 -10.64 14.25 15.77
N ARG A 297 -9.50 13.75 16.25
CA ARG A 297 -8.85 14.29 17.47
C ARG A 297 -8.28 15.69 17.29
N GLY A 298 -7.63 15.96 16.16
CA GLY A 298 -7.09 17.29 15.86
C GLY A 298 -8.17 18.36 15.77
N ALA A 299 -9.37 17.99 15.32
CA ALA A 299 -10.54 18.87 15.33
C ALA A 299 -11.04 19.19 16.75
N GLN A 300 -10.85 18.30 17.73
CA GLN A 300 -11.23 18.57 19.13
C GLN A 300 -10.30 19.59 19.78
N HIS A 301 -8.98 19.48 19.58
CA HIS A 301 -8.04 20.43 20.17
C HIS A 301 -8.17 21.86 19.63
N ASN A 302 -8.60 22.03 18.38
CA ASN A 302 -8.85 23.35 17.80
C ASN A 302 -10.23 23.93 18.14
N ALA A 303 -11.13 23.15 18.75
CA ALA A 303 -12.44 23.62 19.19
C ALA A 303 -12.44 24.12 20.65
N ASP A 304 -11.39 23.78 21.41
CA ASP A 304 -11.17 24.18 22.80
C ASP A 304 -10.23 25.40 22.95
N GLU A 305 -9.79 26.02 21.84
CA GLU A 305 -9.07 27.31 21.76
C GLU A 305 -9.96 28.43 21.20
#